data_AF-A0A954T697-F1
#
_entry.id   AF-A0A954T697-F1
#
_cell.length_a   1.000
_cell.length_b   1.000
_cell.length_c   1.000
_cell.angle_alpha   90.00
_cell.angle_beta   90.00
_cell.angle_gamma   90.00
#
_symmetry.space_group_name_H-M   'P 1'
#
loop_
_entity.id
_entity.type
_entity.pdbx_description
1 polymer ?
#
loop_
_entity_poly.entity_id
_entity_poly.type
_entity_poly.pdbx_seq_one_letter_code
_entity_poly.pdbx_strand_id
1 'polypeptide(L)'
;MTKLNRREFIAASATAIGMACVAKATADVSFAGHIRKAVKFHMVKDDNLSVEQKFELLKELGYDGTELQTKSQDDKETYKAASEATGLPIHGVINSNNPDIRGAVDLSRYYGGTSVLVVAGRVNAEMSYDDNWNEWTQRIREAAPYADDQGIKLLVENV
;
A
#
# COMPACT_ATOMS: atom_id res chain seq x y z
N MET A 1 -47.24 -23.59 34.65
CA MET A 1 -46.07 -23.34 33.78
C MET A 1 -46.53 -22.46 32.62
N THR A 2 -46.29 -21.16 32.71
CA THR A 2 -46.68 -20.18 31.69
C THR A 2 -45.79 -20.36 30.45
N LYS A 3 -46.40 -20.70 29.31
CA LYS A 3 -45.68 -20.80 28.02
C LYS A 3 -45.43 -19.39 27.49
N LEU A 4 -44.17 -18.95 27.54
CA LEU A 4 -43.72 -17.76 26.82
C LEU A 4 -43.93 -17.97 25.32
N ASN A 5 -44.57 -17.01 24.65
CA ASN A 5 -44.73 -17.06 23.22
C ASN A 5 -43.49 -16.49 22.50
N ARG A 6 -43.34 -16.80 21.20
CA ARG A 6 -42.20 -16.38 20.38
C ARG A 6 -41.94 -14.87 20.40
N ARG A 7 -42.97 -14.05 20.55
CA ARG A 7 -42.84 -12.57 20.57
C ARG A 7 -42.31 -12.08 21.91
N GLU A 8 -42.75 -12.70 23.01
CA GLU A 8 -42.24 -12.42 24.35
C GLU A 8 -40.78 -12.85 24.51
N PHE A 9 -40.39 -13.98 23.90
CA PHE A 9 -38.99 -14.42 23.88
C PHE A 9 -38.07 -13.45 23.12
N ILE A 10 -38.50 -12.95 21.96
CA ILE A 10 -37.73 -11.97 21.16
C ILE A 10 -37.64 -10.63 21.88
N ALA A 11 -38.73 -10.17 22.51
CA ALA A 11 -38.72 -8.93 23.28
C ALA A 11 -37.79 -9.02 24.50
N ALA A 12 -37.76 -10.16 25.20
CA ALA A 12 -36.91 -10.37 26.37
C ALA A 12 -35.41 -10.56 26.04
N SER A 13 -35.07 -10.98 24.81
CA SER A 13 -33.68 -11.17 24.37
C SER A 13 -33.06 -9.91 23.73
N ALA A 14 -33.88 -8.94 23.30
CA ALA A 14 -33.39 -7.68 22.71
C ALA A 14 -32.82 -6.69 23.75
N THR A 15 -33.15 -6.83 25.04
CA THR A 15 -32.76 -5.85 26.07
C THR A 15 -31.40 -6.11 26.71
N ALA A 16 -30.73 -7.24 26.42
CA ALA A 16 -29.49 -7.65 27.11
C ALA A 16 -28.21 -7.52 26.26
N ILE A 17 -28.27 -7.17 24.97
CA ILE A 17 -27.09 -7.13 24.08
C ILE A 17 -26.83 -5.72 23.48
N GLY A 18 -27.70 -4.74 23.73
CA GLY A 18 -27.68 -3.46 23.03
C GLY A 18 -26.71 -2.38 23.54
N MET A 19 -25.83 -2.66 24.51
CA MET A 19 -25.01 -1.61 25.16
C MET A 19 -23.49 -1.78 25.03
N ALA A 20 -23.01 -2.73 24.24
CA ALA A 20 -21.58 -2.88 23.97
C ALA A 20 -21.29 -2.65 22.48
N CYS A 21 -20.57 -1.55 22.21
CA CYS A 21 -19.70 -1.36 21.05
C CYS A 21 -20.38 -0.96 19.72
N VAL A 22 -20.91 0.26 19.64
CA VAL A 22 -20.77 1.05 18.40
C VAL A 22 -20.31 2.46 18.76
N ALA A 23 -19.12 2.56 19.38
CA ALA A 23 -18.33 3.76 19.17
C ALA A 23 -17.82 3.69 17.73
N LYS A 24 -18.61 4.21 16.79
CA LYS A 24 -18.11 4.54 15.47
C LYS A 24 -17.13 5.68 15.71
N ALA A 25 -15.84 5.35 15.85
CA ALA A 25 -14.79 6.33 15.72
C ALA A 25 -14.87 6.83 14.27
N THR A 26 -15.66 7.87 14.05
CA THR A 26 -15.48 8.73 12.89
C THR A 26 -14.18 9.45 13.14
N ALA A 27 -13.06 8.83 12.75
CA ALA A 27 -11.82 9.55 12.63
C ALA A 27 -12.12 10.72 11.71
N ASP A 28 -12.06 11.93 12.26
CA ASP A 28 -12.21 13.16 11.50
C ASP A 28 -10.95 13.27 10.64
N VAL A 29 -11.00 12.71 9.43
CA VAL A 29 -9.90 12.75 8.48
C VAL A 29 -9.83 14.18 7.94
N SER A 30 -9.19 15.04 8.71
CA SER A 30 -8.93 16.42 8.31
C SER A 30 -7.80 16.43 7.28
N PHE A 31 -8.08 17.01 6.11
CA PHE A 31 -7.05 17.38 5.14
C PHE A 31 -6.39 18.73 5.49
N ALA A 32 -6.63 19.27 6.69
CA ALA A 32 -5.92 20.44 7.17
C ALA A 32 -4.44 20.09 7.37
N GLY A 33 -3.59 20.58 6.47
CA GLY A 33 -2.15 20.31 6.48
C GLY A 33 -1.53 20.34 5.09
N HIS A 34 -0.24 20.01 5.01
CA HIS A 34 0.47 19.87 3.74
C HIS A 34 0.20 18.49 3.12
N ILE A 35 -0.48 18.48 1.96
CA ILE A 35 -0.62 17.26 1.16
C ILE A 35 0.71 17.02 0.44
N ARG A 36 1.43 15.98 0.86
CA ARG A 36 2.69 15.59 0.23
C ARG A 36 2.46 15.11 -1.21
N LYS A 37 3.29 15.59 -2.13
CA LYS A 37 3.24 15.23 -3.55
C LYS A 37 4.46 14.41 -3.92
N ALA A 38 4.24 13.31 -4.63
CA ALA A 38 5.29 12.48 -5.18
C ALA A 38 5.02 12.18 -6.64
N VAL A 39 6.05 11.74 -7.35
CA VAL A 39 5.97 11.27 -8.73
C VAL A 39 6.65 9.91 -8.84
N LYS A 40 6.06 8.99 -9.62
CA LYS A 40 6.70 7.71 -9.92
C LYS A 40 7.97 8.01 -10.73
N PHE A 41 9.15 7.58 -10.27
CA PHE A 41 10.45 8.03 -10.81
C PHE A 41 10.58 7.82 -12.33
N HIS A 42 10.05 6.69 -12.82
CA HIS A 42 10.05 6.37 -14.27
C HIS A 42 9.21 7.32 -15.15
N MET A 43 8.44 8.22 -14.56
CA MET A 43 7.74 9.29 -15.29
C MET A 43 8.67 10.48 -15.60
N VAL A 44 9.87 10.53 -15.02
CA VAL A 44 10.91 11.52 -15.31
C VAL A 44 11.72 11.07 -16.53
N LYS A 45 11.26 11.47 -17.72
CA LYS A 45 11.70 10.95 -19.03
C LYS A 45 12.87 11.71 -19.68
N ASP A 46 13.65 12.47 -18.92
CA ASP A 46 14.83 13.13 -19.48
C ASP A 46 16.03 12.17 -19.42
N ASP A 47 16.38 11.57 -20.55
CA ASP A 47 17.48 10.60 -20.63
C ASP A 47 18.87 11.27 -20.62
N ASN A 48 18.95 12.60 -20.69
CA ASN A 48 20.21 13.33 -20.56
C ASN A 48 20.62 13.54 -19.09
N LEU A 49 19.70 13.31 -18.15
CA LEU A 49 19.95 13.46 -16.72
C LEU A 49 20.35 12.12 -16.09
N SER A 50 21.39 12.16 -15.25
CA SER A 50 21.73 11.05 -14.36
C SER A 50 20.61 10.80 -13.33
N VAL A 51 20.68 9.67 -12.61
CA VAL A 51 19.74 9.39 -11.50
C VAL A 51 19.77 10.52 -10.48
N GLU A 52 20.97 10.94 -10.04
CA GLU A 52 21.13 12.03 -9.07
C GLU A 52 20.53 13.35 -9.57
N GLN A 53 20.80 13.74 -10.82
CA GLN A 53 20.23 14.95 -11.42
C GLN A 53 18.70 14.91 -11.51
N LYS A 54 18.11 13.73 -11.71
CA LYS A 54 16.64 13.58 -11.65
C LYS A 54 16.12 13.78 -10.23
N PHE A 55 16.82 13.28 -9.20
CA PHE A 55 16.44 13.52 -7.81
C PHE A 55 16.57 15.01 -7.45
N GLU A 56 17.64 15.68 -7.89
CA GLU A 56 17.83 17.13 -7.73
C GLU A 56 16.69 17.91 -8.39
N LEU A 57 16.37 17.60 -9.67
CA LEU A 57 15.26 18.21 -10.39
C LEU A 57 13.92 18.07 -9.64
N LEU A 58 13.61 16.87 -9.14
CA LEU A 58 12.38 16.65 -8.38
C LEU A 58 12.34 17.47 -7.09
N LYS A 59 13.48 17.59 -6.40
CA LYS A 59 13.60 18.41 -5.20
C LYS A 59 13.39 19.90 -5.51
N GLU A 60 14.01 20.41 -6.57
CA GLU A 60 13.86 21.80 -7.04
C GLU A 60 12.43 22.14 -7.45
N LEU A 61 11.73 21.19 -8.08
CA LEU A 61 10.31 21.32 -8.44
C LEU A 61 9.37 21.27 -7.24
N GLY A 62 9.87 20.96 -6.04
CA GLY A 62 9.09 20.95 -4.80
C GLY A 62 8.30 19.65 -4.56
N TYR A 63 8.73 18.53 -5.15
CA TYR A 63 8.19 17.22 -4.75
C TYR A 63 8.68 16.84 -3.35
N ASP A 64 7.83 16.12 -2.61
CA ASP A 64 8.11 15.63 -1.27
C ASP A 64 8.73 14.22 -1.28
N GLY A 65 8.74 13.54 -2.42
CA GLY A 65 9.33 12.21 -2.57
C GLY A 65 9.10 11.58 -3.95
N THR A 66 9.55 10.35 -4.10
CA THR A 66 9.38 9.54 -5.32
C THR A 66 9.14 8.06 -5.00
N GLU A 67 8.73 7.29 -6.01
CA GLU A 67 8.59 5.82 -5.94
C GLU A 67 9.36 5.15 -7.07
N LEU A 68 9.97 4.00 -6.77
CA LEU A 68 10.70 3.18 -7.75
C LEU A 68 9.95 1.90 -8.08
N GLN A 69 10.07 1.43 -9.32
CA GLN A 69 9.55 0.11 -9.68
C GLN A 69 10.49 -0.97 -9.16
N THR A 70 9.95 -2.09 -8.68
CA THR A 70 10.78 -3.21 -8.20
C THR A 70 11.66 -3.80 -9.31
N LYS A 71 11.25 -3.66 -10.58
CA LYS A 71 12.06 -4.04 -11.75
C LYS A 71 13.33 -3.19 -11.96
N SER A 72 13.48 -2.09 -11.25
CA SER A 72 14.64 -1.19 -11.31
C SER A 72 15.65 -1.46 -10.19
N GLN A 73 15.53 -2.57 -9.47
CA GLN A 73 16.33 -2.89 -8.29
C GLN A 73 17.81 -3.23 -8.57
N ASP A 74 18.19 -3.48 -9.82
CA ASP A 74 19.56 -3.85 -10.19
C ASP A 74 20.59 -2.75 -9.88
N ASP A 75 20.13 -1.51 -9.73
CA ASP A 75 20.95 -0.33 -9.39
C ASP A 75 20.45 0.37 -8.12
N LYS A 76 19.93 -0.42 -7.16
CA LYS A 76 19.29 0.11 -5.95
C LYS A 76 20.22 0.99 -5.11
N GLU A 77 21.52 0.72 -5.13
CA GLU A 77 22.54 1.49 -4.43
C GLU A 77 22.62 2.92 -4.99
N THR A 78 22.61 3.10 -6.32
CA THR A 78 22.64 4.43 -6.96
C THR A 78 21.39 5.23 -6.61
N TYR A 79 20.21 4.61 -6.64
CA TYR A 79 18.97 5.27 -6.23
C TYR A 79 18.99 5.69 -4.75
N LYS A 80 19.49 4.82 -3.87
CA LYS A 80 19.62 5.12 -2.45
C LYS A 80 20.60 6.28 -2.22
N ALA A 81 21.76 6.26 -2.86
CA ALA A 81 22.74 7.33 -2.78
C ALA A 81 22.17 8.67 -3.29
N ALA A 82 21.46 8.68 -4.42
CA ALA A 82 20.82 9.89 -4.95
C ALA A 82 19.73 10.44 -4.00
N SER A 83 18.94 9.55 -3.39
CA SER A 83 17.94 9.94 -2.38
C SER A 83 18.60 10.58 -1.16
N GLU A 84 19.70 10.01 -0.67
CA GLU A 84 20.46 10.53 0.48
C GLU A 84 21.15 11.85 0.17
N ALA A 85 21.79 11.98 -1.01
CA ALA A 85 22.50 13.18 -1.42
C ALA A 85 21.58 14.39 -1.59
N THR A 86 20.37 14.17 -2.12
CA THR A 86 19.40 15.24 -2.41
C THR A 86 18.40 15.50 -1.28
N GLY A 87 18.29 14.56 -0.32
CA GLY A 87 17.27 14.58 0.72
C GLY A 87 15.84 14.42 0.20
N LEU A 88 15.65 13.92 -1.02
CA LEU A 88 14.34 13.56 -1.57
C LEU A 88 14.08 12.08 -1.29
N PRO A 89 13.09 11.73 -0.43
CA PRO A 89 12.90 10.35 0.00
C PRO A 89 12.27 9.47 -1.08
N ILE A 90 12.74 8.23 -1.17
CA ILE A 90 12.02 7.14 -1.84
C ILE A 90 11.01 6.57 -0.83
N HIS A 91 9.76 7.03 -0.90
CA HIS A 91 8.79 6.74 0.16
C HIS A 91 8.11 5.37 0.02
N GLY A 92 8.28 4.71 -1.12
CA GLY A 92 7.70 3.40 -1.42
C GLY A 92 8.18 2.84 -2.75
N VAL A 93 7.71 1.62 -3.05
CA VAL A 93 8.04 0.92 -4.31
C VAL A 93 6.78 0.43 -5.01
N ILE A 94 6.88 0.30 -6.34
CA ILE A 94 5.82 -0.14 -7.23
C ILE A 94 6.13 -1.58 -7.63
N ASN A 95 5.45 -2.53 -6.99
CA ASN A 95 5.63 -3.96 -7.27
C ASN A 95 4.77 -4.45 -8.45
N SER A 96 3.68 -3.74 -8.76
CA SER A 96 2.74 -4.15 -9.81
C SER A 96 2.24 -5.58 -9.56
N ASN A 97 2.19 -6.42 -10.59
CA ASN A 97 1.78 -7.82 -10.56
C ASN A 97 2.96 -8.81 -10.36
N ASN A 98 4.11 -8.36 -9.83
CA ASN A 98 5.19 -9.29 -9.46
C ASN A 98 4.76 -10.12 -8.24
N PRO A 99 4.78 -11.47 -8.29
CA PRO A 99 4.35 -12.32 -7.18
C PRO A 99 5.22 -12.22 -5.92
N ASP A 100 6.45 -11.70 -6.02
CA ASP A 100 7.36 -11.56 -4.88
C ASP A 100 7.07 -10.29 -4.03
N ILE A 101 5.96 -10.33 -3.28
CA ILE A 101 5.56 -9.23 -2.40
C ILE A 101 6.57 -9.05 -1.25
N ARG A 102 7.20 -10.13 -0.75
CA ARG A 102 8.18 -10.04 0.34
C ARG A 102 9.46 -9.34 -0.10
N GLY A 103 9.99 -9.67 -1.27
CA GLY A 103 11.13 -8.96 -1.85
C GLY A 103 10.84 -7.46 -2.06
N ALA A 104 9.61 -7.11 -2.46
CA ALA A 104 9.19 -5.71 -2.56
C ALA A 104 9.14 -4.99 -1.20
N VAL A 105 8.68 -5.68 -0.14
CA VAL A 105 8.72 -5.18 1.24
C VAL A 105 10.15 -4.91 1.68
N ASP A 106 11.06 -5.85 1.43
CA ASP A 106 12.48 -5.72 1.76
C ASP A 106 13.13 -4.56 1.00
N LEU A 107 12.80 -4.38 -0.28
CA LEU A 107 13.30 -3.27 -1.08
C LEU A 107 12.75 -1.92 -0.60
N SER A 108 11.47 -1.83 -0.25
CA SER A 108 10.89 -0.63 0.34
C SER A 108 11.59 -0.26 1.65
N ARG A 109 11.82 -1.27 2.52
CA ARG A 109 12.57 -1.09 3.77
C ARG A 109 14.01 -0.65 3.53
N TYR A 110 14.70 -1.22 2.54
CA TYR A 110 16.06 -0.83 2.16
C TYR A 110 16.18 0.66 1.82
N TYR A 111 15.17 1.21 1.12
CA TYR A 111 15.10 2.62 0.80
C TYR A 111 14.64 3.52 1.96
N GLY A 112 14.19 2.95 3.08
CA GLY A 112 13.53 3.70 4.15
C GLY A 112 12.08 4.10 3.82
N GLY A 113 11.48 3.44 2.82
CA GLY A 113 10.09 3.59 2.44
C GLY A 113 9.11 2.99 3.44
N THR A 114 7.83 3.25 3.23
CA THR A 114 6.74 2.83 4.13
C THR A 114 5.61 2.09 3.41
N SER A 115 5.72 1.91 2.09
CA SER A 115 4.67 1.32 1.27
C SER A 115 5.19 0.49 0.11
N VAL A 116 4.35 -0.45 -0.32
CA VAL A 116 4.49 -1.25 -1.54
C VAL A 116 3.17 -1.22 -2.28
N LEU A 117 3.16 -0.78 -3.53
CA LEU A 117 1.99 -0.87 -4.41
C LEU A 117 1.94 -2.25 -5.06
N VAL A 118 0.79 -2.93 -4.96
CA VAL A 118 0.51 -4.25 -5.53
C VAL A 118 -0.71 -4.19 -6.45
N VAL A 119 -0.61 -4.80 -7.63
CA VAL A 119 -1.72 -4.99 -8.57
C VAL A 119 -2.14 -6.46 -8.54
N ALA A 120 -3.45 -6.72 -8.43
CA ALA A 120 -3.99 -8.07 -8.42
C ALA A 120 -4.03 -8.69 -9.83
N GLY A 121 -2.86 -8.92 -10.43
CA GLY A 121 -2.73 -9.68 -11.67
C GLY A 121 -3.46 -9.09 -12.88
N ARG A 122 -3.80 -9.95 -13.85
CA ARG A 122 -4.53 -9.59 -15.07
C ARG A 122 -5.50 -10.71 -15.42
N VAL A 123 -6.74 -10.35 -15.68
CA VAL A 123 -7.76 -11.26 -16.24
C VAL A 123 -7.57 -11.35 -17.75
N ASN A 124 -7.56 -12.56 -18.30
CA ASN A 124 -7.40 -12.83 -19.73
C ASN A 124 -8.10 -14.17 -20.11
N ALA A 125 -7.80 -14.73 -21.28
CA ALA A 125 -8.44 -15.96 -21.74
C ALA A 125 -8.04 -17.20 -20.91
N GLU A 126 -6.87 -17.16 -20.29
CA GLU A 126 -6.31 -18.24 -19.47
C GLU A 126 -6.59 -18.06 -17.96
N MET A 127 -6.89 -16.83 -17.53
CA MET A 127 -7.05 -16.44 -16.13
C MET A 127 -8.41 -15.79 -15.92
N SER A 128 -9.33 -16.51 -15.28
CA SER A 128 -10.65 -15.99 -14.93
C SER A 128 -10.56 -14.95 -13.79
N TYR A 129 -11.63 -14.17 -13.61
CA TYR A 129 -11.71 -13.22 -12.50
C TYR A 129 -11.60 -13.91 -11.14
N ASP A 130 -12.33 -15.01 -10.95
CA ASP A 130 -12.39 -15.74 -9.68
C ASP A 130 -11.04 -16.40 -9.35
N ASP A 131 -10.36 -16.97 -10.35
CA ASP A 131 -9.04 -17.55 -10.17
C ASP A 131 -8.02 -16.48 -9.79
N ASN A 132 -8.02 -15.35 -10.49
CA ASN A 132 -7.14 -14.21 -10.20
C ASN A 132 -7.41 -13.63 -8.81
N TRP A 133 -8.69 -13.48 -8.44
CA TRP A 133 -9.09 -13.00 -7.11
C TRP A 133 -8.58 -13.93 -6.01
N ASN A 134 -8.80 -15.24 -6.15
CA ASN A 134 -8.39 -16.23 -5.16
C ASN A 134 -6.87 -16.26 -5.01
N GLU A 135 -6.14 -16.30 -6.14
CA GLU A 135 -4.68 -16.33 -6.14
C GLU A 135 -4.08 -15.08 -5.49
N TRP A 136 -4.48 -13.88 -5.91
CA TRP A 136 -3.90 -12.63 -5.39
C TRP A 136 -4.33 -12.32 -3.97
N THR A 137 -5.56 -12.65 -3.58
CA THR A 137 -5.99 -12.53 -2.19
C THR A 137 -5.16 -13.44 -1.29
N GLN A 138 -4.89 -14.68 -1.71
CA GLN A 138 -4.04 -15.59 -0.97
C GLN A 138 -2.61 -15.04 -0.83
N ARG A 139 -1.99 -14.61 -1.94
CA ARG A 139 -0.63 -14.03 -1.93
C ARG A 139 -0.52 -12.83 -0.97
N ILE A 140 -1.48 -11.90 -1.02
CA ILE A 140 -1.50 -10.74 -0.13
C ILE A 140 -1.69 -11.17 1.33
N ARG A 141 -2.57 -12.14 1.62
CA ARG A 141 -2.76 -12.67 2.99
C ARG A 141 -1.50 -13.32 3.56
N GLU A 142 -0.74 -14.03 2.74
CA GLU A 142 0.52 -14.68 3.15
C GLU A 142 1.64 -13.65 3.39
N ALA A 143 1.65 -12.55 2.63
CA ALA A 143 2.64 -11.49 2.76
C ALA A 143 2.30 -10.44 3.84
N ALA A 144 1.01 -10.22 4.14
CA ALA A 144 0.55 -9.16 5.01
C ALA A 144 1.16 -9.19 6.43
N PRO A 145 1.28 -10.35 7.13
CA PRO A 145 1.93 -10.37 8.44
C PRO A 145 3.41 -9.94 8.38
N TYR A 146 4.13 -10.35 7.34
CA TYR A 146 5.51 -9.95 7.14
C TYR A 146 5.62 -8.43 6.89
N ALA A 147 4.75 -7.88 6.04
CA ALA A 147 4.72 -6.45 5.78
C ALA A 147 4.43 -5.64 7.06
N ASP A 148 3.50 -6.13 7.91
CA ASP A 148 3.18 -5.53 9.21
C ASP A 148 4.38 -5.54 10.17
N ASP A 149 5.07 -6.67 10.31
CA ASP A 149 6.30 -6.79 11.11
C ASP A 149 7.40 -5.82 10.65
N GLN A 150 7.45 -5.51 9.35
CA GLN A 150 8.39 -4.55 8.78
C GLN A 150 7.89 -3.09 8.83
N GLY A 151 6.65 -2.84 9.25
CA GLY A 151 6.02 -1.51 9.24
C GLY A 151 5.70 -0.98 7.83
N ILE A 152 5.55 -1.87 6.85
CA ILE A 152 5.30 -1.54 5.44
C ILE A 152 3.83 -1.76 5.08
N LYS A 153 3.20 -0.76 4.48
CA LYS A 153 1.81 -0.85 3.99
C LYS A 153 1.76 -1.47 2.60
N LEU A 154 0.95 -2.52 2.45
CA LEU A 154 0.57 -3.02 1.12
C LEU A 154 -0.61 -2.21 0.57
N LEU A 155 -0.40 -1.53 -0.55
CA LEU A 155 -1.38 -0.65 -1.21
C LEU A 155 -1.89 -1.34 -2.47
N VAL A 156 -3.13 -1.81 -2.46
CA VAL A 156 -3.72 -2.49 -3.62
C VAL A 156 -4.19 -1.45 -4.65
N GLU A 157 -3.60 -1.46 -5.85
CA GLU A 157 -4.01 -0.63 -6.98
C GLU A 157 -5.00 -1.40 -7.85
N ASN A 158 -6.21 -0.85 -8.01
CA ASN A 158 -7.22 -1.36 -8.93
C ASN A 158 -7.01 -0.71 -10.31
N VAL A 159 -6.82 -1.54 -11.35
CA VAL A 159 -6.46 -1.12 -12.72
C VAL A 159 -7.35 -1.76 -13.78
#